data_AF-A0A7V2P5G8-F1
#
_entry.id   AF-A0A7V2P5G8-F1
#
_cell.length_a   1.000
_cell.length_b   1.000
_cell.length_c   1.000
_cell.angle_alpha   90.00
_cell.angle_beta   90.00
_cell.angle_gamma   90.00
#
_symmetry.space_group_name_H-M   'P 1'
#
loop_
_entity.id
_entity.type
_entity.pdbx_description
1 polymer ?
#
loop_
_entity_poly.entity_id
_entity_poly.type
_entity_poly.pdbx_seq_one_letter_code
_entity_poly.pdbx_strand_id
1 'polypeptide(L)' 'MIDRLNIRQISEDKEKELSPHATRSTLSRGRTREESPCPIRTSFQRDRDRIIHSKAFRRL' A
#
# COMPACT_ATOMS: atom_id res chain seq x y z
N MET A 1 -8.82 12.46 15.56
CA MET A 1 -9.87 12.28 14.53
C MET A 1 -9.33 12.71 13.16
N ILE A 2 -8.56 11.85 12.49
CA ILE A 2 -8.29 11.99 11.05
C ILE A 2 -9.15 10.93 10.38
N ASP A 3 -10.44 11.17 10.31
CA ASP A 3 -11.42 10.17 9.88
C ASP A 3 -12.17 10.57 8.59
N ARG A 4 -11.68 11.57 7.84
CA ARG A 4 -12.33 12.04 6.60
C ARG A 4 -11.40 12.57 5.52
N LEU A 5 -10.21 11.98 5.35
CA LEU A 5 -9.61 12.00 4.02
C LEU A 5 -9.31 10.58 3.61
N ASN A 6 -9.92 10.18 2.50
CA ASN A 6 -9.79 8.88 1.87
C ASN A 6 -8.45 8.78 1.14
N ILE A 7 -7.35 9.11 1.83
CA ILE A 7 -6.03 9.31 1.22
C ILE A 7 -5.56 8.03 0.53
N ARG A 8 -5.79 6.87 1.17
CA ARG A 8 -5.52 5.58 0.53
C ARG A 8 -6.31 5.45 -0.78
N GLN A 9 -7.62 5.72 -0.74
CA GLN A 9 -8.50 5.52 -1.89
C GLN A 9 -8.19 6.48 -3.04
N ILE A 10 -7.80 7.73 -2.75
CA ILE A 10 -7.31 8.67 -3.75
C ILE A 10 -6.04 8.12 -4.44
N SER A 11 -5.13 7.53 -3.67
CA SER A 11 -3.93 6.89 -4.24
C SER A 11 -4.29 5.67 -5.08
N GLU A 12 -5.23 4.84 -4.61
CA GLU A 12 -5.73 3.66 -5.33
C GLU A 12 -6.46 4.05 -6.63
N ASP A 13 -7.19 5.17 -6.63
CA ASP A 13 -7.88 5.68 -7.82
C ASP A 13 -6.90 6.18 -8.88
N LYS A 14 -5.82 6.85 -8.47
CA LYS A 14 -4.74 7.25 -9.39
C LYS A 14 -4.08 6.04 -10.06
N GLU A 15 -4.03 4.89 -9.41
CA GLU A 15 -3.50 3.66 -10.02
C GLU A 15 -4.35 3.15 -11.19
N LYS A 16 -5.59 3.62 -11.35
CA LYS A 16 -6.45 3.27 -12.50
C LYS A 16 -5.91 3.81 -13.83
N GLU A 17 -5.16 4.89 -13.79
CA GLU A 17 -4.52 5.53 -14.95
C GLU A 17 -3.19 4.87 -15.34
N LEU A 18 -2.69 3.93 -14.53
CA LEU A 18 -1.50 3.15 -14.88
C LEU A 18 -1.77 2.26 -16.11
N SER A 19 -0.68 1.84 -16.76
CA SER A 19 -0.70 0.89 -17.87
C SER A 19 -1.67 -0.29 -17.61
N PRO A 20 -2.37 -0.80 -18.63
CA PRO A 20 -3.22 -1.99 -18.50
C PRO A 20 -2.50 -3.22 -17.93
N HIS A 21 -1.16 -3.27 -18.07
CA HIS A 21 -0.34 -4.35 -17.55
C HIS A 21 0.25 -4.08 -16.15
N ALA A 22 -0.05 -2.92 -15.55
CA ALA A 22 0.44 -2.58 -14.20
C ALA A 22 -0.31 -3.37 -13.12
N THR A 23 0.43 -3.83 -12.11
CA THR A 23 -0.17 -4.43 -10.91
C THR A 23 -0.71 -3.32 -10.01
N ARG A 24 -2.00 -3.39 -9.66
CA ARG A 24 -2.68 -2.40 -8.82
C ARG A 24 -2.77 -2.87 -7.38
N SER A 25 -2.63 -1.94 -6.43
CA SER A 25 -2.64 -2.24 -4.99
C SER A 25 -4.01 -2.71 -4.49
N THR A 26 -5.08 -2.29 -5.15
CA THR A 26 -6.47 -2.72 -4.91
C THR A 26 -6.73 -4.18 -5.30
N LEU A 27 -5.96 -4.71 -6.25
CA LEU A 27 -6.04 -6.10 -6.71
C LEU A 27 -5.07 -7.02 -5.97
N SER A 28 -4.47 -6.54 -4.89
CA SER A 28 -3.60 -7.36 -4.05
C SER A 28 -4.37 -8.57 -3.51
N ARG A 29 -3.71 -9.73 -3.51
CA ARG A 29 -4.24 -10.96 -2.90
C ARG A 29 -4.29 -10.90 -1.36
N GLY A 30 -3.92 -9.77 -0.77
CA GLY A 30 -3.85 -9.60 0.67
C GLY A 30 -2.56 -10.17 1.26
N ARG A 31 -2.62 -10.52 2.55
CA ARG A 31 -1.48 -11.01 3.34
C ARG A 31 -1.81 -12.38 3.91
N THR A 32 -0.78 -13.17 4.21
CA THR A 32 -0.94 -14.48 4.86
C THR A 32 -1.65 -14.38 6.21
N ARG A 33 -1.44 -13.28 6.94
CA ARG A 33 -2.19 -12.93 8.14
C ARG A 33 -3.12 -11.77 7.79
N GLU A 34 -4.40 -11.90 8.12
CA GLU A 34 -5.36 -10.83 7.91
C GLU A 34 -4.94 -9.59 8.71
N GLU A 35 -4.98 -8.44 8.04
CA GLU A 35 -4.67 -7.14 8.63
C GLU A 35 -5.69 -6.13 8.12
N SER A 36 -6.14 -5.24 8.99
CA SER A 36 -7.00 -4.15 8.56
C SER A 36 -6.27 -3.20 7.60
N PRO A 37 -6.93 -2.75 6.52
CA PRO A 37 -6.36 -1.77 5.61
C PRO A 37 -6.01 -0.45 6.33
N CYS A 38 -4.86 0.14 5.97
CA CYS A 38 -4.44 1.42 6.57
C CYS A 38 -5.27 2.56 5.95
N PRO A 39 -5.77 3.54 6.71
CA PRO A 39 -6.59 4.63 6.14
C PRO A 39 -5.83 5.52 5.14
N ILE A 40 -4.50 5.56 5.25
CA ILE A 40 -3.64 6.49 4.50
C ILE A 40 -2.82 5.79 3.43
N ARG A 41 -2.21 4.64 3.77
CA ARG A 41 -1.25 3.96 2.90
C ARG A 41 -1.88 2.81 2.12
N THR A 42 -1.55 2.68 0.84
CA THR A 42 -1.89 1.50 0.03
C THR A 42 -1.16 0.25 0.55
N SER A 43 -1.61 -0.94 0.11
CA SER A 43 -0.98 -2.21 0.47
C SER A 43 0.52 -2.22 0.13
N PHE A 44 0.88 -1.76 -1.07
CA PHE A 44 2.26 -1.68 -1.54
C PHE A 44 3.10 -0.60 -0.85
N GLN A 45 2.51 0.56 -0.53
CA GLN A 45 3.19 1.59 0.27
C GLN A 45 3.56 1.06 1.67
N ARG A 46 2.68 0.29 2.31
CA ARG A 46 2.98 -0.35 3.59
C ARG A 46 4.13 -1.36 3.47
N ASP A 47 4.18 -2.12 2.38
CA ASP A 47 5.25 -3.11 2.15
C ASP A 47 6.60 -2.43 1.96
N ARG A 48 6.62 -1.34 1.18
CA ARG A 48 7.81 -0.51 1.01
C ARG A 48 8.34 -0.01 2.35
N ASP A 49 7.48 0.54 3.21
CA ASP A 49 7.88 1.05 4.53
C ASP A 49 8.46 -0.09 5.42
N ARG A 50 7.85 -1.28 5.40
CA ARG A 50 8.36 -2.47 6.12
C ARG A 50 9.76 -2.86 5.65
N ILE A 51 9.99 -2.87 4.33
CA ILE A 51 11.27 -3.23 3.73
C ILE A 51 12.34 -2.19 4.12
N ILE A 52 12.07 -0.89 3.92
CA ILE A 52 12.99 0.22 4.19
C ILE A 52 13.42 0.23 5.68
N HIS A 53 12.50 -0.05 6.59
CA HIS A 53 12.78 -0.05 8.03
C HIS A 53 13.28 -1.40 8.58
N SER A 54 13.40 -2.43 7.74
CA SER A 54 13.88 -3.74 8.19
C SER A 54 15.35 -3.69 8.63
N LYS A 55 15.74 -4.60 9.53
CA LYS A 55 17.15 -4.74 9.95
C LYS A 55 18.04 -5.24 8.82
N ALA A 56 17.50 -6.08 7.93
CA ALA A 56 18.22 -6.61 6.78
C ALA A 56 18.57 -5.49 5.78
N PHE A 57 17.59 -4.66 5.39
CA PHE A 57 17.82 -3.57 4.44
C PHE A 57 18.77 -2.51 4.99
N ARG A 58 18.71 -2.19 6.28
CA ARG A 58 19.63 -1.24 6.94
C ARG A 58 21.09 -1.72 7.05
N ARG A 59 21.36 -2.99 6.76
CA ARG A 59 22.71 -3.59 6.78
C ARG A 59 23.31 -3.72 5.38
N LEU A 60 22.55 -3.37 4.34
CA LEU A 60 23.07 -3.16 2.99
C LEU A 60 23.87 -1.85 2.96
#